data_AF-A0A6C1BUD3-F1
#
_entry.id   AF-A0A6C1BUD3-F1
#
_cell.length_a   1.000
_cell.length_b   1.000
_cell.length_c   1.000
_cell.angle_alpha   90.00
_cell.angle_beta   90.00
_cell.angle_gamma   90.00
#
_symmetry.space_group_name_H-M   'P 1'
#
loop_
_entity.id
_entity.type
_entity.pdbx_description
1 polymer ?
#
loop_
_entity_poly.entity_id
_entity_poly.type
_entity_poly.pdbx_seq_one_letter_code
_entity_poly.pdbx_strand_id
1 'polypeptide(L)'
;MEKSAILGALMVQDRLIRLNIQMLEGILREIKADVEELSILAEACLSEEEYMRYRDIVLKVEADLLAKISEVIDHIYDIYEVFNFDITFLSTLPEELGREIERLDAVNSINSKLELIITIFEEILLIAEESPKMFAILTPFRVYKEVIRQSLEFNKKLNELSLQKTE
;
A
#
# COMPACT_ATOMS: atom_id res chain seq x y z
N MET A 1 5.59 18.53 -25.64
CA MET A 1 5.38 18.67 -24.18
C MET A 1 6.12 19.90 -23.67
N GLU A 2 5.47 20.79 -22.95
CA GLU A 2 6.15 21.94 -22.33
C GLU A 2 7.02 21.46 -21.16
N LYS A 3 8.25 22.00 -20.99
CA LYS A 3 9.18 21.57 -19.92
C LYS A 3 8.55 21.63 -18.51
N SER A 4 7.62 22.57 -18.31
CA SER A 4 6.83 22.72 -17.09
C SER A 4 5.92 21.50 -16.83
N ALA A 5 5.29 20.95 -17.88
CA ALA A 5 4.44 19.77 -17.77
C ALA A 5 5.24 18.52 -17.37
N ILE A 6 6.41 18.32 -18.00
CA ILE A 6 7.33 17.21 -17.66
C ILE A 6 7.77 17.30 -16.19
N LEU A 7 8.17 18.50 -15.74
CA LEU A 7 8.53 18.73 -14.35
C LEU A 7 7.36 18.45 -13.40
N GLY A 8 6.15 18.87 -13.76
CA GLY A 8 4.95 18.58 -13.00
C GLY A 8 4.68 17.09 -12.86
N ALA A 9 4.75 16.34 -13.97
CA ALA A 9 4.58 14.88 -13.98
C ALA A 9 5.64 14.17 -13.11
N LEU A 10 6.91 14.56 -13.24
CA LEU A 10 8.01 14.04 -12.42
C LEU A 10 7.76 14.25 -10.92
N MET A 11 7.36 15.47 -10.53
CA MET A 11 7.10 15.77 -9.14
C MET A 11 5.90 14.97 -8.60
N VAL A 12 4.87 14.75 -9.42
CA VAL A 12 3.74 13.90 -9.01
C VAL A 12 4.20 12.46 -8.79
N GLN A 13 4.95 11.88 -9.74
CA GLN A 13 5.47 10.51 -9.63
C GLN A 13 6.35 10.33 -8.38
N ASP A 14 7.33 11.22 -8.17
CA ASP A 14 8.18 11.20 -6.96
C ASP A 14 7.36 11.21 -5.67
N ARG A 15 6.36 12.09 -5.60
CA ARG A 15 5.54 12.24 -4.40
C ARG A 15 4.61 11.04 -4.17
N LEU A 16 4.04 10.48 -5.22
CA LEU A 16 3.22 9.27 -5.12
C LEU A 16 4.05 8.07 -4.70
N ILE A 17 5.24 7.86 -5.27
CA ILE A 17 6.11 6.74 -4.87
C ILE A 17 6.47 6.86 -3.39
N ARG A 18 6.95 8.04 -2.95
CA ARG A 18 7.32 8.29 -1.54
C ARG A 18 6.13 8.14 -0.59
N LEU A 19 4.94 8.61 -0.96
CA LEU A 19 3.73 8.46 -0.15
C LEU A 19 3.43 6.99 0.12
N ASN A 20 3.50 6.14 -0.92
CA ASN A 20 3.18 4.72 -0.77
C ASN A 20 4.23 3.98 0.05
N ILE A 21 5.52 4.30 -0.08
CA ILE A 21 6.59 3.77 0.79
C ILE A 21 6.27 4.12 2.26
N GLN A 22 6.10 5.41 2.56
CA GLN A 22 5.88 5.89 3.93
C GLN A 22 4.62 5.30 4.56
N MET A 23 3.54 5.18 3.78
CA MET A 23 2.31 4.55 4.22
C MET A 23 2.55 3.09 4.59
N LEU A 24 3.17 2.30 3.72
CA LEU A 24 3.40 0.88 3.95
C LEU A 24 4.38 0.64 5.11
N GLU A 25 5.44 1.44 5.23
CA GLU A 25 6.35 1.41 6.39
C GLU A 25 5.64 1.80 7.69
N GLY A 26 4.69 2.73 7.63
CA GLY A 26 3.83 3.09 8.75
C GLY A 26 3.00 1.88 9.19
N ILE A 27 2.25 1.29 8.26
CA ILE A 27 1.42 0.11 8.52
C ILE A 27 2.27 -1.06 9.04
N LEU A 28 3.41 -1.34 8.42
CA LEU A 28 4.30 -2.45 8.80
C LEU A 28 4.80 -2.32 10.25
N ARG A 29 5.09 -1.10 10.72
CA ARG A 29 5.55 -0.84 12.08
C ARG A 29 4.45 -1.08 13.12
N GLU A 30 3.23 -0.70 12.81
CA GLU A 30 2.11 -0.76 13.77
C GLU A 30 1.49 -2.18 13.85
N ILE A 31 1.44 -2.94 12.75
CA ILE A 31 0.78 -4.27 12.71
C ILE A 31 1.24 -5.18 13.84
N LYS A 32 2.54 -5.26 14.12
CA LYS A 32 3.06 -6.17 15.16
C LYS A 32 2.53 -5.80 16.55
N ALA A 33 2.55 -4.52 16.89
CA ALA A 33 2.05 -4.04 18.17
C ALA A 33 0.54 -4.28 18.30
N ASP A 34 -0.21 -4.01 17.22
CA ASP A 34 -1.64 -4.28 17.17
C ASP A 34 -1.93 -5.77 17.34
N VAL A 35 -1.24 -6.68 16.66
CA VAL A 35 -1.50 -8.12 16.79
C VAL A 35 -1.29 -8.59 18.23
N GLU A 36 -0.25 -8.12 18.89
CA GLU A 36 0.01 -8.42 20.30
C GLU A 36 -1.15 -7.92 21.20
N GLU A 37 -1.59 -6.67 21.01
CA GLU A 37 -2.72 -6.10 21.77
C GLU A 37 -4.04 -6.82 21.49
N LEU A 38 -4.33 -7.09 20.21
CA LEU A 38 -5.53 -7.78 19.78
C LEU A 38 -5.59 -9.22 20.31
N SER A 39 -4.44 -9.89 20.46
CA SER A 39 -4.38 -11.24 21.04
C SER A 39 -4.84 -11.24 22.50
N ILE A 40 -4.46 -10.23 23.27
CA ILE A 40 -4.90 -10.06 24.67
C ILE A 40 -6.40 -9.78 24.74
N LEU A 41 -6.90 -8.89 23.86
CA LEU A 41 -8.32 -8.57 23.80
C LEU A 41 -9.15 -9.78 23.36
N ALA A 42 -8.66 -10.54 22.39
CA ALA A 42 -9.28 -11.77 21.92
C ALA A 42 -9.41 -12.80 23.05
N GLU A 43 -8.33 -13.05 23.78
CA GLU A 43 -8.33 -13.99 24.92
C GLU A 43 -9.32 -13.56 26.02
N ALA A 44 -9.40 -12.26 26.31
CA ALA A 44 -10.25 -11.74 27.38
C ALA A 44 -11.75 -11.66 27.01
N CYS A 45 -12.06 -11.41 25.74
CA CYS A 45 -13.42 -11.02 25.32
C CYS A 45 -14.14 -12.06 24.47
N LEU A 46 -13.42 -12.92 23.75
CA LEU A 46 -14.02 -13.95 22.89
C LEU A 46 -14.38 -15.20 23.68
N SER A 47 -15.40 -15.92 23.23
CA SER A 47 -15.60 -17.30 23.66
C SER A 47 -14.49 -18.20 23.12
N GLU A 48 -14.29 -19.37 23.73
CA GLU A 48 -13.25 -20.33 23.30
C GLU A 48 -13.32 -20.64 21.79
N GLU A 49 -14.53 -20.82 21.25
CA GLU A 49 -14.74 -21.11 19.83
C GLU A 49 -14.42 -19.91 18.92
N GLU A 50 -14.75 -18.69 19.33
CA GLU A 50 -14.38 -17.46 18.62
C GLU A 50 -12.87 -17.21 18.70
N TYR A 51 -12.25 -17.47 19.85
CA TYR A 51 -10.82 -17.29 20.08
C TYR A 51 -9.98 -18.25 19.24
N MET A 52 -10.37 -19.52 19.15
CA MET A 52 -9.68 -20.49 18.30
C MET A 52 -9.73 -20.10 16.82
N ARG A 53 -10.87 -19.61 16.33
CA ARG A 53 -11.01 -19.08 14.96
C ARG A 53 -10.17 -17.83 14.73
N TYR A 54 -10.21 -16.86 15.65
CA TYR A 54 -9.37 -15.68 15.63
C TYR A 54 -7.90 -16.08 15.48
N ARG A 55 -7.44 -17.01 16.34
CA ARG A 55 -6.05 -17.44 16.40
C ARG A 55 -5.60 -18.13 15.11
N ASP A 56 -6.40 -19.05 14.57
CA ASP A 56 -6.06 -19.80 13.37
C ASP A 56 -5.88 -18.90 12.13
N ILE A 57 -6.68 -17.84 12.03
CA ILE A 57 -6.68 -16.96 10.86
C ILE A 57 -5.70 -15.81 11.05
N VAL A 58 -5.70 -15.15 12.21
CA VAL A 58 -4.81 -14.01 12.44
C VAL A 58 -3.35 -14.43 12.44
N LEU A 59 -2.97 -15.56 13.04
CA LEU A 59 -1.56 -16.00 13.02
C LEU A 59 -1.09 -16.40 11.62
N LYS A 60 -1.95 -17.07 10.86
CA LYS A 60 -1.60 -17.48 9.50
C LYS A 60 -1.43 -16.26 8.60
N VAL A 61 -2.36 -15.31 8.70
CA VAL A 61 -2.37 -14.16 7.81
C VAL A 61 -1.43 -13.04 8.28
N GLU A 62 -1.14 -12.92 9.58
CA GLU A 62 -0.14 -11.96 10.07
C GLU A 62 1.22 -12.19 9.41
N ALA A 63 1.70 -13.45 9.42
CA ALA A 63 2.98 -13.79 8.81
C ALA A 63 2.99 -13.46 7.30
N ASP A 64 1.90 -13.83 6.61
CA ASP A 64 1.75 -13.58 5.18
C ASP A 64 1.63 -12.07 4.86
N LEU A 65 0.89 -11.31 5.69
CA LEU A 65 0.68 -9.88 5.53
C LEU A 65 1.97 -9.10 5.76
N LEU A 66 2.69 -9.38 6.85
CA LEU A 66 3.98 -8.74 7.15
C LEU A 66 5.01 -9.01 6.05
N ALA A 67 5.09 -10.26 5.60
CA ALA A 67 5.96 -10.65 4.50
C ALA A 67 5.56 -9.94 3.20
N LYS A 68 4.26 -9.87 2.91
CA LYS A 68 3.78 -9.25 1.67
C LYS A 68 3.98 -7.74 1.65
N ILE A 69 3.72 -7.05 2.76
CA ILE A 69 3.97 -5.62 2.86
C ILE A 69 5.48 -5.34 2.68
N SER A 70 6.34 -6.15 3.29
CA SER A 70 7.80 -6.01 3.13
C SER A 70 8.25 -6.24 1.68
N GLU A 71 7.77 -7.31 1.03
CA GLU A 71 8.03 -7.60 -0.40
C GLU A 71 7.59 -6.43 -1.28
N VAL A 72 6.42 -5.84 -0.99
CA VAL A 72 5.93 -4.69 -1.75
C VAL A 72 6.80 -3.46 -1.51
N ILE A 73 7.21 -3.17 -0.28
CA ILE A 73 8.11 -2.05 0.01
C ILE A 73 9.42 -2.20 -0.77
N ASP A 74 10.04 -3.38 -0.74
CA ASP A 74 11.28 -3.67 -1.49
C ASP A 74 11.09 -3.43 -2.99
N HIS A 75 10.00 -3.96 -3.56
CA HIS A 75 9.64 -3.73 -4.96
C HIS A 75 9.47 -2.24 -5.31
N ILE A 76 8.90 -1.44 -4.40
CA ILE A 76 8.76 0.01 -4.61
C ILE A 76 10.11 0.71 -4.53
N TYR A 77 11.01 0.29 -3.64
CA TYR A 77 12.37 0.81 -3.60
C TYR A 77 13.14 0.53 -4.90
N ASP A 78 13.03 -0.69 -5.45
CA ASP A 78 13.65 -1.05 -6.73
C ASP A 78 13.16 -0.14 -7.87
N ILE A 79 11.85 0.07 -7.96
CA ILE A 79 11.26 1.02 -8.93
C ILE A 79 11.79 2.43 -8.71
N TYR A 80 11.88 2.86 -7.46
CA TYR A 80 12.32 4.21 -7.13
C TYR A 80 13.80 4.43 -7.46
N GLU A 81 14.64 3.40 -7.34
CA GLU A 81 16.04 3.45 -7.78
C GLU A 81 16.14 3.68 -9.28
N VAL A 82 15.40 2.90 -10.08
CA VAL A 82 15.34 3.07 -11.55
C VAL A 82 14.84 4.47 -11.91
N PHE A 83 13.74 4.92 -11.29
CA PHE A 83 13.20 6.27 -11.48
C PHE A 83 14.24 7.37 -11.24
N ASN A 84 14.98 7.29 -10.12
CA ASN A 84 16.01 8.27 -9.80
C ASN A 84 17.20 8.23 -10.78
N PHE A 85 17.57 7.03 -11.23
CA PHE A 85 18.62 6.85 -12.24
C PHE A 85 18.22 7.53 -13.56
N ASP A 86 17.02 7.25 -14.06
CA ASP A 86 16.52 7.79 -15.33
C ASP A 86 16.40 9.32 -15.28
N ILE A 87 15.89 9.88 -14.17
CA ILE A 87 15.87 11.34 -13.97
C ILE A 87 17.26 11.93 -14.03
N THR A 88 18.21 11.34 -13.33
CA THR A 88 19.59 11.85 -13.26
C THR A 88 20.22 11.85 -14.65
N PHE A 89 20.08 10.74 -15.37
CA PHE A 89 20.67 10.52 -16.69
C PHE A 89 20.01 11.38 -17.78
N LEU A 90 18.67 11.46 -17.79
CA LEU A 90 17.89 12.14 -18.83
C LEU A 90 17.56 13.60 -18.48
N SER A 91 18.08 14.13 -17.37
CA SER A 91 17.86 15.52 -16.92
C SER A 91 18.14 16.59 -17.98
N THR A 92 19.03 16.29 -18.93
CA THR A 92 19.39 17.20 -20.04
C THR A 92 18.54 17.01 -21.31
N LEU A 93 17.69 15.97 -21.36
CA LEU A 93 16.86 15.58 -22.50
C LEU A 93 15.38 15.43 -22.09
N PRO A 94 14.63 16.54 -21.97
CA PRO A 94 13.29 16.54 -21.42
C PRO A 94 12.28 15.63 -22.16
N GLU A 95 12.41 15.51 -23.48
CA GLU A 95 11.52 14.66 -24.28
C GLU A 95 11.71 13.17 -24.01
N GLU A 96 12.96 12.73 -23.84
CA GLU A 96 13.26 11.34 -23.50
C GLU A 96 12.90 11.05 -22.04
N LEU A 97 13.09 12.02 -21.14
CA LEU A 97 12.66 11.93 -19.75
C LEU A 97 11.14 11.75 -19.64
N GLY A 98 10.37 12.50 -20.42
CA GLY A 98 8.91 12.34 -20.50
C GLY A 98 8.48 10.93 -20.90
N ARG A 99 9.14 10.35 -21.92
CA ARG A 99 8.84 8.99 -22.40
C ARG A 99 9.20 7.92 -21.38
N GLU A 100 10.33 8.06 -20.68
CA GLU A 100 10.72 7.08 -19.67
C GLU A 100 9.80 7.10 -18.46
N ILE A 101 9.27 8.26 -18.06
CA ILE A 101 8.25 8.34 -17.00
C ILE A 101 7.01 7.53 -17.37
N GLU A 102 6.53 7.66 -18.61
CA GLU A 102 5.37 6.92 -19.10
C GLU A 102 5.66 5.41 -19.19
N ARG A 103 6.87 5.02 -19.57
CA ARG A 103 7.29 3.61 -19.67
C ARG A 103 7.47 2.92 -18.33
N LEU A 104 8.00 3.62 -17.33
CA LEU A 104 8.26 3.06 -16.02
C LEU A 104 6.97 2.56 -15.34
N ASP A 105 5.83 3.21 -15.66
CA ASP A 105 4.48 2.90 -15.17
C ASP A 105 4.44 2.61 -13.65
N ALA A 106 5.28 3.33 -12.90
CA ALA A 106 5.60 3.05 -11.51
C ALA A 106 4.36 3.06 -10.62
N VAL A 107 3.51 4.07 -10.79
CA VAL A 107 2.28 4.22 -10.00
C VAL A 107 1.29 3.09 -10.26
N ASN A 108 1.13 2.61 -11.50
CA ASN A 108 0.23 1.48 -11.75
C ASN A 108 0.81 0.17 -11.20
N SER A 109 2.13 -0.04 -11.33
CA SER A 109 2.82 -1.16 -10.68
C SER A 109 2.61 -1.16 -9.16
N ILE A 110 2.75 0.00 -8.51
CA ILE A 110 2.44 0.18 -7.08
C ILE A 110 0.98 -0.16 -6.81
N ASN A 111 0.03 0.38 -7.57
CA ASN A 111 -1.39 0.15 -7.36
C ASN A 111 -1.75 -1.35 -7.40
N SER A 112 -1.22 -2.10 -8.38
CA SER A 112 -1.44 -3.55 -8.44
C SER A 112 -0.92 -4.28 -7.20
N LYS A 113 0.21 -3.83 -6.63
CA LYS A 113 0.72 -4.41 -5.38
C LYS A 113 -0.12 -4.04 -4.16
N LEU A 114 -0.67 -2.83 -4.10
CA LEU A 114 -1.60 -2.43 -3.04
C LEU A 114 -2.91 -3.22 -3.10
N GLU A 115 -3.42 -3.54 -4.30
CA GLU A 115 -4.60 -4.39 -4.47
C GLU A 115 -4.38 -5.78 -3.87
N LEU A 116 -3.19 -6.36 -4.04
CA LEU A 116 -2.84 -7.64 -3.40
C LEU A 116 -2.88 -7.56 -1.87
N ILE A 117 -2.38 -6.47 -1.28
CA ILE A 117 -2.43 -6.27 0.18
C ILE A 117 -3.89 -6.10 0.65
N ILE A 118 -4.73 -5.40 -0.11
CA ILE A 118 -6.17 -5.28 0.18
C ILE A 118 -6.83 -6.67 0.23
N THR A 119 -6.55 -7.54 -0.75
CA THR A 119 -7.12 -8.90 -0.76
C THR A 119 -6.74 -9.68 0.49
N ILE A 120 -5.48 -9.57 0.94
CA ILE A 120 -5.04 -10.21 2.19
C ILE A 120 -5.84 -9.66 3.39
N PHE A 121 -6.02 -8.34 3.49
CA PHE A 121 -6.86 -7.76 4.54
C PHE A 121 -8.31 -8.23 4.47
N GLU A 122 -8.88 -8.39 3.28
CA GLU A 122 -10.23 -8.91 3.11
C GLU A 122 -10.35 -10.35 3.63
N GLU A 123 -9.38 -11.21 3.35
CA GLU A 123 -9.31 -12.56 3.89
C GLU A 123 -9.28 -12.57 5.43
N ILE A 124 -8.48 -11.70 6.07
CA ILE A 124 -8.48 -11.55 7.53
C ILE A 124 -9.85 -11.13 8.03
N LEU A 125 -10.49 -10.20 7.34
CA LEU A 125 -11.72 -9.55 7.80
C LEU A 125 -12.99 -10.38 7.57
N LEU A 126 -12.94 -11.46 6.79
CA LEU A 126 -14.07 -12.37 6.59
C LEU A 126 -14.61 -12.94 7.91
N ILE A 127 -13.72 -13.26 8.86
CA ILE A 127 -14.13 -13.77 10.19
C ILE A 127 -14.85 -12.71 11.03
N ALA A 128 -14.64 -11.44 10.72
CA ALA A 128 -15.17 -10.34 11.51
C ALA A 128 -16.69 -10.19 11.36
N GLU A 129 -17.28 -10.82 10.34
CA GLU A 129 -18.73 -10.83 10.11
C GLU A 129 -19.48 -11.81 11.02
N GLU A 130 -18.77 -12.69 11.73
CA GLU A 130 -19.38 -13.75 12.52
C GLU A 130 -19.89 -13.29 13.89
N SER A 131 -19.34 -12.19 14.42
CA SER A 131 -19.59 -11.75 15.81
C SER A 131 -19.33 -10.25 15.99
N PRO A 132 -20.18 -9.51 16.73
CA PRO A 132 -19.90 -8.12 17.09
C PRO A 132 -18.58 -7.92 17.85
N LYS A 133 -18.12 -8.94 18.58
CA LYS A 133 -16.85 -8.89 19.31
C LYS A 133 -15.66 -9.04 18.37
N MET A 134 -15.69 -10.02 17.46
CA MET A 134 -14.67 -10.15 16.41
C MET A 134 -14.65 -8.90 15.53
N PHE A 135 -15.83 -8.33 15.25
CA PHE A 135 -15.93 -7.05 14.56
C PHE A 135 -15.16 -5.96 15.32
N ALA A 136 -15.37 -5.80 16.63
CA ALA A 136 -14.67 -4.78 17.40
C ALA A 136 -13.16 -5.01 17.45
N ILE A 137 -12.72 -6.24 17.72
CA ILE A 137 -11.30 -6.61 17.82
C ILE A 137 -10.56 -6.36 16.51
N LEU A 138 -11.14 -6.69 15.35
CA LEU A 138 -10.45 -6.58 14.06
C LEU A 138 -10.52 -5.18 13.44
N THR A 139 -10.93 -4.16 14.21
CA THR A 139 -11.00 -2.77 13.74
C THR A 139 -9.68 -2.24 13.19
N PRO A 140 -8.49 -2.47 13.80
CA PRO A 140 -7.24 -1.96 13.26
C PRO A 140 -6.97 -2.41 11.81
N PHE A 141 -7.22 -3.68 11.50
CA PHE A 141 -7.07 -4.19 10.13
C PHE A 141 -8.03 -3.55 9.13
N ARG A 142 -9.23 -3.15 9.55
CA ARG A 142 -10.13 -2.36 8.69
C ARG A 142 -9.59 -0.98 8.41
N VAL A 143 -9.01 -0.34 9.42
CA VAL A 143 -8.38 0.99 9.28
C VAL A 143 -7.22 0.90 8.29
N TYR A 144 -6.35 -0.10 8.41
CA TYR A 144 -5.26 -0.31 7.44
C TYR A 144 -5.75 -0.57 6.03
N LYS A 145 -6.75 -1.45 5.87
CA LYS A 145 -7.37 -1.67 4.56
C LYS A 145 -7.89 -0.37 3.95
N GLU A 146 -8.59 0.45 4.75
CA GLU A 146 -9.14 1.71 4.26
C GLU A 146 -8.05 2.73 3.91
N VAL A 147 -6.98 2.82 4.71
CA VAL A 147 -5.83 3.67 4.39
C VAL A 147 -5.21 3.29 3.05
N ILE A 148 -4.99 2.00 2.79
CA ILE A 148 -4.45 1.52 1.52
C ILE A 148 -5.43 1.81 0.37
N ARG A 149 -6.73 1.59 0.58
CA ARG A 149 -7.77 1.87 -0.41
C ARG A 149 -7.81 3.35 -0.80
N GLN A 150 -7.76 4.24 0.19
CA GLN A 150 -7.72 5.68 -0.03
C GLN A 150 -6.43 6.10 -0.76
N SER A 151 -5.27 5.49 -0.43
CA SER A 151 -4.03 5.74 -1.15
C SER A 151 -4.13 5.33 -2.62
N LEU A 152 -4.71 4.17 -2.89
CA LEU A 152 -4.92 3.68 -4.25
C LEU A 152 -5.87 4.59 -5.06
N GLU A 153 -6.98 5.03 -4.46
CA GLU A 153 -7.89 6.00 -5.09
C GLU A 153 -7.18 7.34 -5.38
N PHE A 154 -6.37 7.81 -4.42
CA PHE A 154 -5.59 9.03 -4.55
C PHE A 154 -4.54 8.94 -5.66
N ASN A 155 -3.80 7.82 -5.70
CA ASN A 155 -2.82 7.51 -6.75
C ASN A 155 -3.46 7.55 -8.14
N LYS A 156 -4.59 6.83 -8.32
CA LYS A 156 -5.32 6.79 -9.61
C LYS A 156 -5.72 8.20 -10.05
N LYS A 157 -6.35 8.97 -9.15
CA LYS A 157 -6.81 10.33 -9.43
C LYS A 157 -5.67 11.30 -9.79
N LEU A 158 -4.54 11.27 -9.05
CA LEU A 158 -3.41 12.15 -9.36
C LEU A 158 -2.66 11.71 -10.61
N ASN A 159 -2.54 10.42 -10.87
CA ASN A 159 -1.90 9.91 -12.09
C ASN A 159 -2.69 10.36 -13.33
N GLU A 160 -4.02 10.20 -13.33
CA GLU A 160 -4.91 10.68 -14.40
C GLU A 160 -4.78 12.20 -14.63
N LEU A 161 -4.80 13.00 -13.56
CA LEU A 161 -4.64 14.45 -13.65
C LEU A 161 -3.27 14.89 -14.15
N SER A 162 -2.23 14.09 -13.89
CA SER A 162 -0.88 14.36 -14.40
C SER A 162 -0.79 14.10 -15.90
N LEU A 163 -1.36 12.99 -16.39
CA LEU A 163 -1.35 12.62 -17.80
C LEU A 163 -2.22 13.53 -18.67
N GLN A 164 -3.39 13.96 -18.18
CA GLN A 164 -4.28 14.91 -18.90
C GLN A 164 -3.67 16.30 -19.13
N LYS A 165 -2.67 16.70 -18.34
CA LYS A 165 -1.93 17.97 -18.54
C LYS A 165 -0.75 17.83 -19.51
N THR A 166 -0.54 16.62 -20.01
CA THR A 166 0.61 16.23 -20.82
C THR A 166 0.24 16.07 -22.29
N GLU A 167 -1.03 15.79 -22.58
CA GLU A 167 -1.69 15.84 -23.91
C GLU A 167 -2.02 17.28 -24.35
#